data_AF-A0A1E9PI01-F1
#
_entry.id   AF-A0A1E9PI01-F1
#
_cell.length_a   1.000
_cell.length_b   1.000
_cell.length_c   1.000
_cell.angle_alpha   90.00
_cell.angle_beta   90.00
_cell.angle_gamma   90.00
#
_symmetry.space_group_name_H-M   'P 1'
#
loop_
_entity.id
_entity.type
_entity.pdbx_description
1 polymer ?
#
loop_
_entity_poly.entity_id
_entity_poly.type
_entity_poly.pdbx_seq_one_letter_code
_entity_poly.pdbx_strand_id
1 'polypeptide(L)'
;METEARIQAMENHADQVAALLTDFSKSLEAYAKGQAAVNKLSDYYGSEEWYHDFEASNQGALPSDLKCGVLSEDQVYNLLTDNYDLAIRMLEIATQVIKNY
;
A
#
# COMPACT_ATOMS: atom_id res chain seq x y z
N MET A 1 -38.47 -16.54 -10.21
CA MET A 1 -37.90 -16.96 -8.92
C MET A 1 -38.94 -16.76 -7.86
N GLU A 2 -39.21 -17.79 -7.06
CA GLU A 2 -40.04 -17.68 -5.86
C GLU A 2 -39.41 -16.68 -4.87
N THR A 3 -40.24 -16.02 -4.08
CA THR A 3 -39.84 -14.92 -3.19
C THR A 3 -38.72 -15.31 -2.23
N GLU A 4 -38.75 -16.53 -1.70
CA GLU A 4 -37.73 -17.05 -0.78
C GLU A 4 -36.34 -17.13 -1.43
N ALA A 5 -36.25 -17.65 -2.65
CA ALA A 5 -34.99 -17.76 -3.39
C ALA A 5 -34.36 -16.38 -3.67
N ARG A 6 -35.19 -15.37 -3.96
CA ARG A 6 -34.71 -13.99 -4.15
C ARG A 6 -34.20 -13.39 -2.84
N ILE A 7 -34.89 -13.61 -1.72
CA ILE A 7 -34.47 -13.11 -0.41
C ILE A 7 -33.13 -13.75 -0.02
N GLN A 8 -33.00 -15.07 -0.13
CA GLN A 8 -31.74 -15.75 0.21
C GLN A 8 -30.57 -15.25 -0.64
N ALA A 9 -30.80 -14.97 -1.92
CA ALA A 9 -29.76 -14.40 -2.78
C ALA A 9 -29.32 -13.01 -2.31
N MET A 10 -30.25 -12.16 -1.88
CA MET A 10 -29.94 -10.82 -1.36
C MET A 10 -29.23 -10.87 0.00
N GLU A 11 -29.64 -11.78 0.90
CA GLU A 11 -28.96 -12.01 2.18
C GLU A 11 -27.48 -12.40 1.95
N ASN A 12 -27.24 -13.34 1.02
CA ASN A 12 -25.87 -13.73 0.68
C ASN A 12 -25.04 -12.55 0.16
N HIS A 13 -25.63 -11.65 -0.63
CA HIS A 13 -24.94 -10.43 -1.06
C HIS A 13 -24.71 -9.45 0.08
N ALA A 14 -25.67 -9.29 0.99
CA ALA A 14 -25.53 -8.43 2.16
C ALA A 14 -24.38 -8.89 3.06
N ASP A 15 -24.30 -10.19 3.34
CA ASP A 15 -23.21 -10.80 4.12
C ASP A 15 -21.85 -10.61 3.46
N GLN A 16 -21.77 -10.83 2.14
CA GLN A 16 -20.55 -10.62 1.36
C GLN A 16 -20.08 -9.17 1.42
N VAL A 17 -20.99 -8.21 1.24
CA VAL A 17 -20.67 -6.77 1.30
C VAL A 17 -20.26 -6.37 2.71
N ALA A 18 -20.95 -6.86 3.75
CA ALA A 18 -20.61 -6.55 5.14
C ALA A 18 -19.20 -7.03 5.52
N ALA A 19 -18.82 -8.24 5.10
CA ALA A 19 -17.48 -8.78 5.30
C ALA A 19 -16.42 -7.96 4.55
N LEU A 20 -16.66 -7.68 3.26
CA LEU A 20 -15.76 -6.87 2.42
C LEU A 20 -15.50 -5.49 3.03
N LEU A 21 -16.55 -4.78 3.45
CA LEU A 21 -16.42 -3.44 4.03
C LEU A 21 -15.65 -3.46 5.34
N THR A 22 -15.85 -4.49 6.17
CA THR A 22 -15.16 -4.65 7.45
C THR A 22 -13.65 -4.86 7.23
N ASP A 23 -13.28 -5.77 6.33
CA ASP A 23 -11.88 -6.11 6.10
C ASP A 23 -11.14 -5.03 5.30
N PHE A 24 -11.81 -4.41 4.34
CA PHE A 24 -11.24 -3.29 3.60
C PHE A 24 -11.01 -2.07 4.50
N SER A 25 -11.96 -1.75 5.39
CA SER A 25 -11.79 -0.64 6.36
C SER A 25 -10.56 -0.84 7.24
N LYS A 26 -10.36 -2.05 7.78
CA LYS A 26 -9.16 -2.38 8.58
C LYS A 26 -7.88 -2.21 7.77
N SER A 27 -7.88 -2.70 6.53
CA SER A 27 -6.71 -2.60 5.63
C SER A 27 -6.40 -1.14 5.29
N LEU A 28 -7.43 -0.33 5.06
CA LEU A 28 -7.30 1.10 4.76
C LEU A 28 -6.75 1.88 5.96
N GLU A 29 -7.18 1.58 7.18
CA GLU A 29 -6.61 2.17 8.39
C GLU A 29 -5.14 1.80 8.59
N ALA A 30 -4.77 0.53 8.35
CA ALA A 30 -3.39 0.07 8.43
C ALA A 30 -2.52 0.77 7.37
N TYR A 31 -3.02 0.89 6.14
CA TYR A 31 -2.36 1.61 5.05
C TYR A 31 -2.15 3.09 5.40
N ALA A 32 -3.17 3.77 5.93
CA ALA A 32 -3.07 5.17 6.34
C ALA A 32 -2.01 5.38 7.43
N LYS A 33 -1.95 4.50 8.44
CA LYS A 33 -0.90 4.53 9.48
C LYS A 33 0.48 4.24 8.89
N GLY A 34 0.57 3.37 7.88
CA GLY A 34 1.79 3.01 7.17
C GLY A 34 2.41 4.15 6.37
N GLN A 35 1.65 5.17 5.97
CA GLN A 35 2.18 6.31 5.20
C GLN A 35 3.30 7.06 5.92
N ALA A 36 3.33 7.05 7.25
CA ALA A 36 4.45 7.62 8.00
C ALA A 36 5.79 6.92 7.71
N ALA A 37 5.78 5.61 7.46
CA ALA A 37 6.97 4.86 7.07
C ALA A 37 7.34 5.10 5.59
N VAL A 38 6.32 5.19 4.71
CA VAL A 38 6.52 5.55 3.30
C VAL A 38 7.19 6.91 3.17
N ASN A 39 6.71 7.91 3.92
CA ASN A 39 7.30 9.25 3.91
C ASN A 39 8.75 9.23 4.37
N LYS A 40 9.08 8.50 5.45
CA LYS A 40 10.47 8.35 5.90
C LYS A 40 11.37 7.71 4.84
N LEU A 41 10.87 6.69 4.12
CA LEU A 41 11.61 6.08 3.02
C LEU A 41 11.79 7.07 1.85
N SER A 42 10.76 7.85 1.54
CA SER A 42 10.82 8.89 0.51
C SER A 42 11.78 10.03 0.86
N ASP A 43 11.84 10.43 2.13
CA ASP A 43 12.75 11.48 2.62
C ASP A 43 14.20 10.98 2.60
N TYR A 44 14.42 9.70 2.91
CA TYR A 44 15.74 9.08 2.89
C TYR A 44 16.24 8.83 1.46
N TYR A 45 15.42 8.23 0.61
CA TYR A 45 15.83 7.82 -0.74
C TYR A 45 16.22 9.02 -1.62
N GLY A 46 17.48 9.04 -2.07
CA GLY A 46 18.04 10.15 -2.85
C GLY A 46 18.51 11.35 -2.02
N SER A 47 18.47 11.27 -0.69
CA SER A 47 19.07 12.27 0.21
C SER A 47 20.61 12.16 0.25
N GLU A 48 21.27 13.19 0.79
CA GLU A 48 22.73 13.17 1.04
C GLU A 48 23.13 11.99 1.96
N GLU A 49 22.31 11.67 2.97
CA GLU A 49 22.53 10.53 3.86
C GLU A 49 22.50 9.20 3.09
N TRP A 50 21.52 9.02 2.20
CA TRP A 50 21.44 7.83 1.36
C TRP A 50 22.64 7.68 0.42
N TYR A 51 23.11 8.76 -0.20
CA TYR A 51 24.31 8.70 -1.04
C TYR A 51 25.57 8.33 -0.23
N HIS A 52 25.71 8.89 0.97
CA HIS A 52 26.82 8.55 1.85
C HIS A 52 26.78 7.07 2.29
N ASP A 53 25.60 6.58 2.69
CA ASP A 53 25.42 5.17 3.07
C ASP A 53 25.67 4.23 1.87
N PHE A 54 25.23 4.62 0.67
CA PHE A 54 25.48 3.90 -0.58
C PHE A 54 26.98 3.79 -0.90
N GLU A 55 27.72 4.90 -0.77
CA GLU A 55 29.18 4.89 -0.94
C GLU A 55 29.88 4.01 0.11
N ALA A 56 29.47 4.11 1.38
CA ALA A 56 30.01 3.26 2.45
C ALA A 56 29.77 1.77 2.19
N SER A 57 28.59 1.42 1.66
CA SER A 57 28.27 0.07 1.20
C SER A 57 29.19 -0.38 0.06
N ASN A 58 29.39 0.45 -0.97
CA ASN A 58 30.25 0.13 -2.11
C ASN A 58 31.73 -0.02 -1.74
N GLN A 59 32.18 0.68 -0.70
CA GLN A 59 33.54 0.57 -0.18
C GLN A 59 33.74 -0.64 0.75
N GLY A 60 32.68 -1.40 1.05
CA GLY A 60 32.74 -2.52 1.99
C GLY A 60 32.97 -2.08 3.44
N ALA A 61 32.61 -0.83 3.77
CA ALA A 61 32.77 -0.27 5.11
C ALA A 61 31.65 -0.68 6.09
N LEU A 62 30.59 -1.31 5.59
CA LEU A 62 29.46 -1.77 6.38
C LEU A 62 29.62 -3.25 6.82
N PRO A 63 29.02 -3.65 7.96
CA PRO A 63 29.01 -5.05 8.38
C PRO A 63 28.42 -5.97 7.30
N SER A 64 29.05 -7.12 7.08
CA SER A 64 28.65 -8.07 6.02
C SER A 64 27.25 -8.69 6.23
N ASP A 65 26.74 -8.65 7.46
CA ASP A 65 25.41 -9.12 7.85
C ASP A 65 24.33 -8.01 7.83
N LEU A 66 24.71 -6.76 7.57
CA LEU A 66 23.77 -5.66 7.43
C LEU A 66 22.99 -5.79 6.11
N LYS A 67 21.67 -5.78 6.19
CA LYS A 67 20.80 -5.78 5.00
C LYS A 67 20.78 -4.41 4.34
N CYS A 68 21.49 -4.27 3.22
CA CYS A 68 21.57 -3.02 2.45
C CYS A 68 20.54 -2.89 1.31
N GLY A 69 19.38 -3.56 1.40
CA GLY A 69 18.38 -3.52 0.31
C GLY A 69 17.87 -2.12 -0.03
N VAL A 70 17.78 -1.23 0.97
CA VAL A 70 17.39 0.18 0.79
C VAL A 70 18.41 1.02 0.02
N LEU A 71 19.64 0.52 -0.13
CA LEU A 71 20.71 1.13 -0.92
C LEU A 71 20.72 0.62 -2.37
N SER A 72 19.81 -0.29 -2.74
CA SER A 72 19.56 -0.56 -4.15
C SER A 72 18.74 0.57 -4.76
N GLU A 73 19.08 0.96 -5.99
CA GLU A 73 18.36 2.00 -6.73
C GLU A 73 16.88 1.59 -6.96
N ASP A 74 16.63 0.32 -7.29
CA ASP A 74 15.29 -0.12 -7.70
C ASP A 74 14.32 -0.36 -6.54
N GLN A 75 14.79 -0.86 -5.38
CA GLN A 75 13.87 -1.39 -4.38
C GLN A 75 12.98 -0.30 -3.77
N VAL A 76 13.56 0.81 -3.31
CA VAL A 76 12.78 1.88 -2.68
C VAL A 76 11.97 2.62 -3.73
N TYR A 77 12.54 2.87 -4.91
CA TYR A 77 11.82 3.47 -6.03
C TYR A 77 10.53 2.72 -6.37
N ASN A 78 10.62 1.39 -6.56
CA ASN A 78 9.46 0.56 -6.88
C ASN A 78 8.38 0.61 -5.78
N LEU A 79 8.78 0.57 -4.51
CA LEU A 79 7.83 0.65 -3.39
C LEU A 79 7.09 2.01 -3.33
N LEU A 80 7.79 3.11 -3.63
CA LEU A 80 7.18 4.44 -3.66
C LEU A 80 6.22 4.59 -4.84
N THR A 81 6.59 4.05 -6.01
CA THR A 81 5.71 4.02 -7.19
C THR A 81 4.48 3.14 -6.95
N ASP A 82 4.63 1.95 -6.38
CA ASP A 82 3.50 1.06 -6.03
C ASP A 82 2.52 1.76 -5.08
N ASN A 83 3.04 2.52 -4.10
CA ASN A 83 2.22 3.30 -3.17
C ASN A 83 1.43 4.41 -3.89
N TYR A 84 2.07 5.11 -4.83
CA TYR A 84 1.44 6.14 -5.64
C TYR A 84 0.33 5.57 -6.54
N ASP A 85 0.60 4.48 -7.25
CA ASP A 85 -0.36 3.83 -8.15
C ASP A 85 -1.57 3.28 -7.37
N LEU A 86 -1.33 2.71 -6.18
CA LEU A 86 -2.41 2.25 -5.32
C LEU A 86 -3.30 3.42 -4.86
N ALA A 87 -2.71 4.57 -4.52
CA ALA A 87 -3.47 5.76 -4.14
C ALA A 87 -4.35 6.28 -5.28
N ILE A 88 -3.86 6.28 -6.53
CA ILE A 88 -4.67 6.61 -7.71
C ILE A 88 -5.85 5.65 -7.84
N ARG A 89 -5.58 4.34 -7.78
CA ARG A 89 -6.63 3.32 -7.92
C ARG A 89 -7.71 3.45 -6.84
N MET A 90 -7.33 3.85 -5.61
CA MET A 90 -8.29 4.17 -4.56
C MET A 90 -9.19 5.35 -4.92
N LEU A 91 -8.65 6.42 -5.51
CA LEU A 91 -9.42 7.57 -5.97
C LEU A 91 -10.36 7.20 -7.11
N GLU A 92 -9.92 6.37 -8.05
CA GLU A 92 -10.75 5.89 -9.17
C GLU A 92 -11.96 5.10 -8.67
N ILE A 93 -11.73 4.13 -7.78
CA ILE A 93 -12.79 3.30 -7.19
C ILE A 93 -13.75 4.17 -6.38
N ALA A 94 -13.23 5.05 -5.51
CA ALA A 94 -14.06 5.93 -4.69
C ALA A 94 -14.93 6.85 -5.55
N THR A 95 -14.35 7.45 -6.59
CA THR A 95 -15.08 8.31 -7.52
C THR A 95 -16.17 7.54 -8.26
N GLN A 96 -15.88 6.32 -8.71
CA GLN A 96 -16.87 5.48 -9.37
C GLN A 96 -18.02 5.12 -8.44
N VAL A 97 -17.77 4.79 -7.18
CA VAL A 97 -18.81 4.49 -6.18
C VAL A 97 -19.68 5.73 -5.94
N ILE A 98 -19.06 6.89 -5.68
CA ILE A 98 -19.77 8.14 -5.37
C ILE A 98 -20.66 8.59 -6.54
N LYS A 99 -20.19 8.47 -7.79
CA LYS A 99 -20.97 8.85 -8.98
C LYS A 99 -22.22 8.00 -9.20
N ASN A 100 -22.23 6.77 -8.68
CA ASN A 100 -23.34 5.82 -8.84
C ASN A 100 -24.22 5.71 -7.59
N TYR A 101 -24.00 6.58 -6.60
CA TYR A 101 -24.81 6.67 -5.39
C TYR A 101 -25.85 7.78 -5.53
#